data_AF-A0A7K9WRI8-F1
#
_entry.id   AF-A0A7K9WRI8-F1
#
_cell.length_a   1.000
_cell.length_b   1.000
_cell.length_c   1.000
_cell.angle_alpha   90.00
_cell.angle_beta   90.00
_cell.angle_gamma   90.00
#
_symmetry.space_group_name_H-M   'P 1'
#
loop_
_entity.id
_entity.type
_entity.pdbx_description
1 polymer ?
#
loop_
_entity_poly.entity_id
_entity_poly.type
_entity_poly.pdbx_seq_one_letter_code
_entity_poly.pdbx_strand_id
1 'polypeptide(L)'
;MSGRSGKKKMSKLSRSSRAGVIFPVGRMMRYLKKGTYKYRIGVGAPVYMAAVIEYLAAEILELAGNAARDNKKGRIAPRHILLAVANDEELNQLLKGVTIASGGVLPRIQPELLAKKRGAKGKSETILSPAPEKKGRKSMVNKKSGKKAKSTKARTSKKNKQKDNEKEGASNSPAEDGPGDGFTILSSKSLVPGQKLSLTQSDISHIGSMKVEGIVHPTTAEIDLKEEIGKALEKAGGKEFLETVKELRKSQGPLEVAEAALTQSSGLAAKFVIHCHIPQWGSDKCEEQLEETVKNCLTAAEDKKLKSVAFPPFPSGRNCFPKQTAAQVTLRAISTHFDGSSSSSLKNIYFLLFDSESIGIYVQEMAKLDTK
;
A
#
# COMPACT_ATOMS: atom_id res chain seq x y z
N MET A 1 -58.61 1.29 -42.33
CA MET A 1 -57.23 0.78 -42.57
C MET A 1 -56.47 0.86 -41.25
N SER A 2 -55.96 -0.26 -40.75
CA SER A 2 -55.39 -0.39 -39.40
C SER A 2 -54.06 0.37 -39.25
N GLY A 3 -53.97 1.23 -38.23
CA GLY A 3 -52.73 1.88 -37.83
C GLY A 3 -51.75 0.88 -37.25
N ARG A 4 -50.69 0.56 -38.02
CA ARG A 4 -49.58 -0.28 -37.56
C ARG A 4 -48.55 0.64 -36.90
N SER A 5 -48.71 0.88 -35.61
CA SER A 5 -47.72 1.57 -34.78
C SER A 5 -46.40 0.77 -34.75
N GLY A 6 -45.37 1.29 -35.41
CA GLY A 6 -44.04 0.71 -35.41
C GLY A 6 -43.43 0.80 -34.01
N LYS A 7 -43.42 -0.30 -33.25
CA LYS A 7 -42.62 -0.41 -32.02
C LYS A 7 -41.15 -0.10 -32.35
N LYS A 8 -40.58 0.93 -31.71
CA LYS A 8 -39.12 1.18 -31.71
C LYS A 8 -38.41 -0.13 -31.33
N LYS A 9 -37.67 -0.74 -32.25
CA LYS A 9 -36.80 -1.88 -31.93
C LYS A 9 -35.76 -1.42 -30.91
N MET A 10 -35.89 -1.84 -29.65
CA MET A 10 -34.82 -1.68 -28.67
C MET A 10 -33.55 -2.34 -29.21
N SER A 11 -32.44 -1.60 -29.24
CA SER A 11 -31.17 -2.15 -29.69
C SER A 11 -30.77 -3.29 -28.75
N LYS A 12 -30.42 -4.46 -29.30
CA LYS A 12 -29.95 -5.58 -28.49
C LYS A 12 -28.60 -5.20 -27.89
N LEU A 13 -28.54 -5.05 -26.57
CA LEU A 13 -27.29 -4.88 -25.82
C LEU A 13 -26.28 -5.95 -26.23
N SER A 14 -25.04 -5.51 -26.48
CA SER A 14 -23.95 -6.39 -26.90
C SER A 14 -23.55 -7.32 -25.76
N ARG A 15 -22.91 -8.45 -26.06
CA ARG A 15 -22.44 -9.37 -25.01
C ARG A 15 -21.39 -8.71 -24.10
N SER A 16 -20.54 -7.85 -24.65
CA SER A 16 -19.58 -7.06 -23.88
C SER A 16 -20.28 -6.08 -22.94
N SER A 17 -21.27 -5.31 -23.43
CA SER A 17 -21.96 -4.33 -22.58
C SER A 17 -22.80 -4.99 -21.49
N ARG A 18 -23.37 -6.18 -21.76
CA ARG A 18 -24.06 -6.97 -20.72
C ARG A 18 -23.11 -7.53 -19.66
N ALA A 19 -21.88 -7.86 -20.06
CA ALA A 19 -20.86 -8.40 -19.17
C ALA A 19 -20.05 -7.31 -18.44
N GLY A 20 -20.24 -6.03 -18.76
CA GLY A 20 -19.51 -4.93 -18.13
C GLY A 20 -18.04 -4.84 -18.51
N VAL A 21 -17.63 -5.42 -19.65
CA VAL A 21 -16.23 -5.39 -20.12
C VAL A 21 -16.11 -4.55 -21.40
N ILE A 22 -14.99 -3.83 -21.54
CA ILE A 22 -14.64 -3.06 -22.73
C ILE A 22 -14.24 -4.01 -23.88
N PHE A 23 -13.56 -5.11 -23.56
CA PHE A 23 -12.99 -6.04 -24.53
C PHE A 23 -14.11 -6.84 -25.25
N PRO A 24 -13.90 -7.17 -26.54
CA PRO A 24 -14.94 -7.74 -27.38
C PRO A 24 -15.16 -9.24 -27.10
N VAL A 25 -16.12 -9.57 -26.25
CA VAL A 25 -16.51 -10.96 -25.88
C VAL A 25 -16.82 -11.81 -27.11
N GLY A 26 -17.51 -11.25 -28.11
CA GLY A 26 -17.83 -11.97 -29.34
C GLY A 26 -16.58 -12.39 -30.13
N ARG A 27 -15.53 -11.55 -30.11
CA ARG A 27 -14.24 -11.84 -30.75
C ARG A 27 -13.50 -12.94 -29.98
N MET A 28 -13.52 -12.89 -28.65
CA MET A 28 -12.93 -13.93 -27.80
C MET A 28 -13.58 -15.29 -28.05
N MET A 29 -14.91 -15.35 -28.17
CA MET A 29 -15.62 -16.59 -28.51
C MET A 29 -15.15 -17.19 -29.84
N ARG A 30 -14.94 -16.34 -30.86
CA ARG A 30 -14.45 -16.79 -32.17
C ARG A 30 -13.02 -17.33 -32.07
N TYR A 31 -12.15 -16.69 -31.30
CA TYR A 31 -10.77 -17.17 -31.10
C TYR A 31 -10.72 -18.47 -30.31
N LEU A 32 -11.52 -18.60 -29.26
CA LEU A 32 -11.64 -19.86 -28.52
C LEU A 32 -12.09 -20.98 -29.47
N LYS A 33 -13.17 -20.77 -30.26
CA LYS A 33 -13.62 -21.77 -31.25
C LYS A 33 -12.54 -22.19 -32.24
N LYS A 34 -11.69 -21.25 -32.68
CA LYS A 34 -10.61 -21.52 -33.63
C LYS A 34 -9.49 -22.38 -32.99
N GLY A 35 -9.15 -22.11 -31.73
CA GLY A 35 -8.07 -22.82 -31.02
C GLY A 35 -8.50 -24.13 -30.34
N THR A 36 -9.80 -24.32 -30.09
CA THR A 36 -10.32 -25.45 -29.32
C THR A 36 -11.48 -26.17 -30.01
N TYR A 37 -11.35 -26.41 -31.32
CA TYR A 37 -12.40 -27.03 -32.15
C TYR A 37 -12.95 -28.36 -31.61
N LYS A 38 -12.15 -29.11 -30.83
CA LYS A 38 -12.54 -30.37 -30.18
C LYS A 38 -13.43 -30.22 -28.94
N TYR A 39 -13.56 -29.02 -28.37
CA TYR A 39 -14.31 -28.77 -27.14
C TYR A 39 -15.58 -27.96 -27.39
N ARG A 40 -16.63 -28.27 -26.62
CA ARG A 40 -17.81 -27.41 -26.51
C ARG A 40 -17.46 -26.22 -25.61
N ILE A 41 -17.71 -25.02 -26.09
CA ILE A 41 -17.34 -23.79 -25.37
C ILE A 41 -18.59 -23.21 -24.71
N GLY A 42 -18.57 -23.13 -23.37
CA GLY A 42 -19.63 -22.52 -22.59
C GLY A 42 -19.77 -21.02 -22.85
N VAL A 43 -20.96 -20.48 -22.62
CA VAL A 43 -21.27 -19.06 -22.88
C VAL A 43 -20.48 -18.08 -22.00
N GLY A 44 -20.04 -18.52 -20.81
CA GLY A 44 -19.22 -17.73 -19.88
C GLY A 44 -17.73 -17.71 -20.21
N ALA A 45 -17.20 -18.72 -20.92
CA ALA A 45 -15.79 -18.80 -21.26
C ALA A 45 -15.25 -17.56 -22.01
N PRO A 46 -15.91 -17.03 -23.06
CA PRO A 46 -15.43 -15.81 -23.72
C PRO A 46 -15.57 -14.55 -22.87
N VAL A 47 -16.47 -14.55 -21.87
CA VAL A 47 -16.62 -13.43 -20.93
C VAL A 47 -15.45 -13.44 -19.96
N TYR A 48 -15.16 -14.59 -19.37
CA TYR A 48 -14.01 -14.77 -18.48
C TYR A 48 -12.69 -14.41 -19.17
N MET A 49 -12.47 -14.92 -20.38
CA MET A 49 -11.26 -14.58 -21.15
C MET A 49 -11.18 -13.08 -21.49
N ALA A 50 -12.30 -12.43 -21.81
CA ALA A 50 -12.29 -10.98 -22.05
C ALA A 50 -11.94 -10.22 -20.76
N ALA A 51 -12.52 -10.59 -19.63
CA ALA A 51 -12.27 -9.96 -18.34
C ALA A 51 -10.80 -10.11 -17.89
N VAL A 52 -10.22 -11.32 -18.00
CA VAL A 52 -8.83 -11.57 -17.61
C VAL A 52 -7.86 -10.77 -18.49
N ILE A 53 -8.06 -10.76 -19.81
CA ILE A 53 -7.19 -10.01 -20.71
C ILE A 53 -7.35 -8.49 -20.49
N GLU A 54 -8.57 -8.02 -20.22
CA GLU A 54 -8.83 -6.62 -19.91
C GLU A 54 -8.14 -6.18 -18.63
N TYR A 55 -8.21 -7.01 -17.57
CA TYR A 55 -7.49 -6.79 -16.32
C TYR A 55 -5.98 -6.70 -16.54
N LEU A 56 -5.38 -7.68 -17.23
CA LEU A 56 -3.95 -7.68 -17.53
C LEU A 56 -3.53 -6.47 -18.38
N ALA A 57 -4.36 -6.07 -19.36
CA ALA A 57 -4.08 -4.91 -20.19
C ALA A 57 -4.19 -3.59 -19.39
N ALA A 58 -5.17 -3.49 -18.49
CA ALA A 58 -5.33 -2.32 -17.62
C ALA A 58 -4.11 -2.16 -16.70
N GLU A 59 -3.67 -3.24 -16.04
CA GLU A 59 -2.50 -3.24 -15.15
C GLU A 59 -1.23 -2.78 -15.87
N ILE A 60 -0.93 -3.39 -17.04
CA ILE A 60 0.24 -3.01 -17.85
C ILE A 60 0.16 -1.53 -18.27
N LEU A 61 -1.04 -1.05 -18.65
CA LEU A 61 -1.23 0.34 -19.09
C LEU A 61 -1.10 1.33 -17.93
N GLU A 62 -1.56 0.98 -16.74
CA GLU A 62 -1.41 1.79 -15.54
C GLU A 62 0.06 1.95 -15.16
N LEU A 63 0.78 0.84 -15.02
CA LEU A 63 2.21 0.83 -14.72
C LEU A 63 3.03 1.55 -15.81
N ALA A 64 2.71 1.32 -17.09
CA ALA A 64 3.37 2.01 -18.19
C ALA A 64 3.02 3.51 -18.25
N GLY A 65 1.82 3.89 -17.80
CA GLY A 65 1.41 5.28 -17.63
C GLY A 65 2.23 5.99 -16.56
N ASN A 66 2.48 5.31 -15.43
CA ASN A 66 3.34 5.81 -14.36
C ASN A 66 4.78 5.97 -14.86
N ALA A 67 5.34 4.95 -15.50
CA ALA A 67 6.68 5.01 -16.09
C ALA A 67 6.82 6.12 -17.17
N ALA A 68 5.76 6.39 -17.94
CA ALA A 68 5.75 7.51 -18.90
C ALA A 68 5.79 8.86 -18.19
N ARG A 69 5.01 9.01 -17.11
CA ARG A 69 4.95 10.23 -16.29
C ARG A 69 6.29 10.51 -15.62
N ASP A 70 6.94 9.49 -15.07
CA ASP A 70 8.26 9.60 -14.43
C ASP A 70 9.33 10.07 -15.43
N ASN A 71 9.23 9.60 -16.67
CA ASN A 71 10.07 10.05 -17.78
C ASN A 71 9.63 11.41 -18.37
N LYS A 72 8.68 12.10 -17.74
CA LYS A 72 8.12 13.39 -18.16
C LYS A 72 7.57 13.35 -19.60
N LYS A 73 6.94 12.23 -19.98
CA LYS A 73 6.29 12.03 -21.27
C LYS A 73 4.77 11.91 -21.09
N GLY A 74 4.01 12.64 -21.92
CA GLY A 74 2.55 12.52 -21.99
C GLY A 74 2.03 11.36 -22.84
N ARG A 75 2.93 10.54 -23.41
CA ARG A 75 2.58 9.40 -24.27
C ARG A 75 3.31 8.14 -23.79
N ILE A 76 2.56 7.05 -23.66
CA ILE A 76 3.11 5.71 -23.42
C ILE A 76 3.85 5.25 -24.68
N ALA A 77 5.10 4.84 -24.52
CA ALA A 77 5.96 4.33 -25.58
C ALA A 77 6.37 2.88 -25.24
N PRO A 78 6.87 2.07 -26.19
CA PRO A 78 7.29 0.71 -25.91
C PRO A 78 8.32 0.60 -24.77
N ARG A 79 9.16 1.63 -24.60
CA ARG A 79 10.07 1.78 -23.47
C ARG A 79 9.35 1.73 -22.11
N HIS A 80 8.22 2.42 -21.98
CA HIS A 80 7.46 2.48 -20.74
C HIS A 80 6.78 1.15 -20.42
N ILE A 81 6.31 0.44 -21.46
CA ILE A 81 5.77 -0.92 -21.32
C ILE A 81 6.86 -1.88 -20.86
N LEU A 82 8.07 -1.81 -21.43
CA LEU A 82 9.18 -2.63 -20.97
C LEU A 82 9.54 -2.34 -19.51
N LEU A 83 9.62 -1.07 -19.13
CA LEU A 83 9.92 -0.68 -17.75
C LEU A 83 8.84 -1.17 -16.78
N ALA A 84 7.56 -1.05 -17.15
CA ALA A 84 6.45 -1.54 -16.36
C ALA A 84 6.52 -3.06 -16.16
N VAL A 85 6.63 -3.83 -17.25
CA VAL A 85 6.69 -5.29 -17.19
C VAL A 85 7.92 -5.78 -16.45
N ALA A 86 9.09 -5.18 -16.68
CA ALA A 86 10.34 -5.72 -16.16
C ALA A 86 10.62 -5.31 -14.70
N ASN A 87 9.95 -4.27 -14.17
CA ASN A 87 10.02 -3.89 -12.76
C ASN A 87 8.93 -4.57 -11.90
N ASP A 88 7.96 -5.23 -12.53
CA ASP A 88 6.92 -5.98 -11.85
C ASP A 88 7.23 -7.48 -11.91
N GLU A 89 7.32 -8.16 -10.77
CA GLU A 89 7.79 -9.55 -10.72
C GLU A 89 6.81 -10.51 -11.40
N GLU A 90 5.50 -10.31 -11.19
CA GLU A 90 4.46 -11.18 -11.73
C GLU A 90 4.33 -11.01 -13.23
N LEU A 91 4.33 -9.78 -13.74
CA LEU A 91 4.28 -9.49 -15.16
C LEU A 91 5.57 -9.91 -15.87
N ASN A 92 6.73 -9.71 -15.25
CA ASN A 92 8.01 -10.16 -15.81
C ASN A 92 8.04 -11.69 -15.92
N GLN A 93 7.48 -12.39 -14.93
CA GLN A 93 7.38 -13.85 -14.95
C GLN A 93 6.31 -14.34 -15.94
N LEU A 94 5.14 -13.69 -16.01
CA LEU A 94 4.06 -14.00 -16.94
C LEU A 94 4.50 -13.81 -18.40
N LEU A 95 5.25 -12.74 -18.67
CA LEU A 95 5.75 -12.37 -19.99
C LEU A 95 7.20 -12.81 -20.21
N LYS A 96 7.69 -13.78 -19.42
CA LYS A 96 9.03 -14.33 -19.56
C LYS A 96 9.20 -14.93 -20.96
N GLY A 97 10.12 -14.35 -21.73
CA GLY A 97 10.38 -14.74 -23.12
C GLY A 97 9.63 -13.93 -24.19
N VAL A 98 8.81 -12.96 -23.79
CA VAL A 98 8.19 -12.00 -24.72
C VAL A 98 9.19 -10.88 -25.03
N THR A 99 9.39 -10.59 -26.31
CA THR A 99 10.24 -9.47 -26.75
C THR A 99 9.38 -8.23 -27.01
N ILE A 100 9.61 -7.16 -26.24
CA ILE A 100 8.98 -5.85 -26.46
C ILE A 100 9.86 -5.02 -27.40
N ALA A 101 9.49 -5.00 -28.69
CA ALA A 101 10.21 -4.25 -29.71
C ALA A 101 10.29 -2.75 -29.35
N SER A 102 11.46 -2.13 -29.57
CA SER A 102 11.74 -0.74 -29.19
C SER A 102 11.65 -0.42 -27.69
N GLY A 103 11.60 -1.44 -26.82
CA GLY A 103 11.58 -1.27 -25.36
C GLY A 103 12.93 -0.86 -24.77
N GLY A 104 14.04 -1.13 -25.46
CA GLY A 104 15.40 -0.94 -24.92
C GLY A 104 15.76 -2.01 -23.89
N VAL A 105 16.62 -1.67 -22.94
CA VAL A 105 17.02 -2.55 -21.81
C VAL A 105 16.77 -1.85 -20.47
N LEU A 106 16.57 -2.61 -19.40
CA LEU A 106 16.52 -2.04 -18.06
C LEU A 106 17.85 -1.34 -17.75
N PRO A 107 17.84 -0.12 -17.18
CA PRO A 107 19.07 0.54 -16.77
C PRO A 107 19.74 -0.28 -15.66
N ARG A 108 20.89 -0.86 -15.95
CA ARG A 108 21.74 -1.53 -14.97
C ARG A 108 23.09 -0.83 -14.93
N ILE A 109 23.30 0.01 -13.92
CA ILE A 109 24.61 0.62 -13.67
C ILE A 109 25.36 -0.33 -12.74
N GLN A 110 26.51 -0.81 -13.20
CA GLN A 110 27.38 -1.62 -12.34
C GLN A 110 27.80 -0.78 -11.11
N PRO A 111 27.77 -1.33 -9.89
CA PRO A 111 28.12 -0.59 -8.68
C PRO A 111 29.48 0.11 -8.74
N GLU A 112 30.43 -0.45 -9.50
CA GLU A 112 31.77 0.09 -9.73
C GLU A 112 31.77 1.39 -10.54
N LEU A 113 30.73 1.62 -11.35
CA LEU A 113 30.55 2.82 -12.17
C LEU A 113 29.82 3.95 -11.42
N LEU A 114 29.29 3.67 -10.23
CA LEU A 114 28.75 4.69 -9.34
C LEU A 114 29.94 5.41 -8.69
N ALA A 115 30.13 6.69 -9.01
CA ALA A 115 31.24 7.48 -8.49
C ALA A 115 31.24 7.44 -6.95
N LYS A 116 32.28 6.85 -6.34
CA LYS A 116 32.52 6.93 -4.89
C LYS A 116 32.73 8.40 -4.53
N LYS A 117 31.70 9.03 -3.96
CA LYS A 117 31.79 10.38 -3.41
C LYS A 117 32.88 10.39 -2.34
N ARG A 118 33.88 11.25 -2.50
CA ARG A 118 35.01 11.38 -1.58
C ARG A 118 34.46 11.76 -0.18
N GLY A 119 34.47 10.82 0.77
CA GLY A 119 34.15 11.10 2.18
C GLY A 119 33.11 10.21 2.89
N ALA A 120 32.45 9.25 2.23
CA ALA A 120 31.49 8.37 2.91
C ALA A 120 32.07 6.96 3.15
N LYS A 121 32.29 6.60 4.42
CA LYS A 121 32.35 5.20 4.87
C LYS A 121 30.91 4.72 5.09
N GLY A 122 30.46 3.68 4.39
CA GLY A 122 29.16 3.04 4.62
C GLY A 122 28.65 2.28 3.40
N LYS A 123 28.03 1.13 3.63
CA LYS A 123 27.77 0.02 2.70
C LYS A 123 26.86 0.38 1.51
N SER A 124 27.08 -0.31 0.39
CA SER A 124 26.29 -0.22 -0.84
C SER A 124 25.05 -1.10 -0.72
N GLU A 125 23.88 -0.48 -0.54
CA GLU A 125 22.61 -1.06 -0.93
C GLU A 125 21.97 -0.19 -2.01
N THR A 126 21.50 -0.89 -3.04
CA THR A 126 21.09 -0.36 -4.33
C THR A 126 19.67 0.20 -4.24
N ILE A 127 19.51 1.52 -4.17
CA ILE A 127 18.22 2.18 -4.47
C ILE A 127 18.53 3.44 -5.30
N LEU A 128 18.16 3.41 -6.59
CA LEU A 128 18.11 4.59 -7.44
C LEU A 128 16.64 4.97 -7.64
N SER A 129 16.13 5.79 -6.72
CA SER A 129 15.01 6.71 -7.00
C SER A 129 15.58 8.09 -7.32
N PRO A 130 15.04 8.84 -8.31
CA PRO A 130 15.52 10.18 -8.60
C PRO A 130 15.10 11.20 -7.52
N ALA A 131 15.94 12.20 -7.31
CA ALA A 131 15.86 13.22 -6.26
C ALA A 131 14.70 14.24 -6.43
N PRO A 132 14.23 14.87 -5.34
CA PRO A 132 13.06 15.77 -5.33
C PRO A 132 13.35 17.19 -5.84
N GLU A 133 12.29 17.82 -6.37
CA GLU A 133 12.28 19.18 -6.94
C GLU A 133 12.42 20.29 -5.88
N LYS A 134 13.21 21.33 -6.20
CA LYS A 134 13.17 22.65 -5.52
C LYS A 134 12.45 23.67 -6.41
N LYS A 135 11.50 24.43 -5.83
CA LYS A 135 10.78 25.55 -6.48
C LYS A 135 11.38 26.93 -6.13
N GLY A 136 11.43 27.80 -7.15
CA GLY A 136 11.40 29.28 -7.11
C GLY A 136 12.77 30.01 -7.04
N ARG A 137 13.09 31.10 -7.76
CA ARG A 137 12.38 31.99 -8.71
C ARG A 137 13.43 32.87 -9.47
N LYS A 138 13.01 33.47 -10.60
CA LYS A 138 13.62 34.44 -11.59
C LYS A 138 14.75 35.38 -11.09
N SER A 139 15.68 35.95 -11.88
CA SER A 139 15.60 36.65 -13.19
C SER A 139 16.98 36.85 -13.87
N MET A 140 16.96 37.24 -15.15
CA MET A 140 18.09 37.57 -16.06
C MET A 140 18.96 38.75 -15.61
N VAL A 141 20.28 38.73 -15.88
CA VAL A 141 21.10 39.78 -16.54
C VAL A 141 22.38 39.14 -17.14
N ASN A 142 22.85 39.79 -18.20
CA ASN A 142 23.77 39.38 -19.26
C ASN A 142 25.29 39.51 -18.92
N LYS A 143 26.12 38.94 -19.80
CA LYS A 143 27.49 39.35 -20.22
C LYS A 143 28.77 38.72 -19.60
N LYS A 144 29.40 37.89 -20.46
CA LYS A 144 30.82 37.87 -20.94
C LYS A 144 32.03 37.65 -19.99
N SER A 145 32.77 36.61 -20.37
CA SER A 145 34.23 36.52 -20.63
C SER A 145 35.25 36.61 -19.48
N GLY A 146 36.21 35.68 -19.48
CA GLY A 146 37.59 35.99 -19.07
C GLY A 146 38.38 34.92 -18.31
N LYS A 147 39.20 34.14 -19.06
CA LYS A 147 40.58 33.68 -18.79
C LYS A 147 41.05 33.10 -17.43
N LYS A 148 41.63 31.88 -17.58
CA LYS A 148 42.81 31.26 -16.93
C LYS A 148 43.75 32.16 -16.10
N ALA A 149 44.20 31.62 -14.95
CA ALA A 149 45.60 31.39 -14.52
C ALA A 149 45.55 30.74 -13.10
N LYS A 150 45.93 29.47 -12.86
CA LYS A 150 47.26 28.86 -12.60
C LYS A 150 48.23 29.62 -11.65
N SER A 151 48.90 28.79 -10.84
CA SER A 151 50.04 29.04 -9.93
C SER A 151 49.61 29.35 -8.48
N THR A 152 50.23 28.84 -7.41
CA THR A 152 51.53 28.19 -7.18
C THR A 152 51.48 27.20 -5.99
N LYS A 153 52.44 26.27 -5.99
CA LYS A 153 52.84 25.39 -4.88
C LYS A 153 53.42 26.19 -3.71
N ALA A 154 53.21 25.71 -2.48
CA ALA A 154 54.21 25.73 -1.42
C ALA A 154 54.07 24.46 -0.56
N ARG A 155 55.20 23.94 -0.09
CA ARG A 155 55.46 22.60 0.45
C ARG A 155 56.23 22.77 1.75
N THR A 156 55.75 22.19 2.86
CA THR A 156 56.47 21.96 4.14
C THR A 156 55.68 20.88 4.90
N SER A 157 56.07 19.59 4.95
CA SER A 157 57.16 18.90 5.66
C SER A 157 56.95 18.69 7.18
N LYS A 158 56.73 17.40 7.56
CA LYS A 158 57.05 16.70 8.83
C LYS A 158 56.31 17.20 10.11
N LYS A 159 55.96 16.39 11.13
CA LYS A 159 56.43 15.10 11.63
C LYS A 159 55.39 14.59 12.66
N ASN A 160 55.37 13.28 12.90
CA ASN A 160 54.66 12.56 13.97
C ASN A 160 54.75 13.19 15.37
N LYS A 161 53.65 13.11 16.14
CA LYS A 161 53.72 12.77 17.56
C LYS A 161 52.44 12.10 18.05
N GLN A 162 52.63 10.91 18.60
CA GLN A 162 51.68 10.05 19.31
C GLN A 162 51.64 10.51 20.77
N LYS A 163 50.46 10.63 21.38
CA LYS A 163 50.26 10.63 22.84
C LYS A 163 48.80 10.33 23.21
N ASP A 164 48.63 9.11 23.68
CA ASP A 164 47.93 8.65 24.89
C ASP A 164 46.58 9.24 25.32
N ASN A 165 45.65 8.27 25.45
CA ASN A 165 44.74 8.00 26.56
C ASN A 165 43.38 8.71 26.69
N GLU A 166 42.40 7.81 26.94
CA GLU A 166 41.13 7.97 27.65
C GLU A 166 39.96 8.64 26.90
N LYS A 167 39.02 7.83 26.40
CA LYS A 167 37.77 7.51 27.13
C LYS A 167 36.81 6.67 26.28
N GLU A 168 36.08 5.84 27.01
CA GLU A 168 34.90 5.05 26.66
C GLU A 168 33.97 5.74 25.65
N GLY A 169 33.39 4.94 24.75
CA GLY A 169 32.38 5.38 23.81
C GLY A 169 31.56 4.20 23.31
N ALA A 170 30.60 3.79 24.13
CA ALA A 170 29.61 2.76 23.84
C ALA A 170 29.00 2.90 22.44
N SER A 171 28.91 1.77 21.73
CA SER A 171 28.14 1.66 20.50
C SER A 171 26.64 1.78 20.82
N ASN A 172 26.05 2.94 20.59
CA ASN A 172 24.60 3.08 20.54
C ASN A 172 24.09 2.75 19.13
N SER A 173 23.70 1.49 18.95
CA SER A 173 22.76 1.05 17.91
C SER A 173 21.36 1.56 18.29
N PRO A 174 20.55 2.16 17.40
CA PRO A 174 19.13 2.32 17.69
C PRO A 174 18.43 0.96 17.55
N ALA A 175 17.59 0.67 18.54
CA ALA A 175 17.03 -0.62 18.90
C ALA A 175 16.03 -1.25 17.90
N GLU A 176 15.82 -2.54 18.08
CA GLU A 176 14.84 -3.41 17.42
C GLU A 176 13.38 -2.95 17.63
N ASP A 177 12.79 -2.20 16.70
CA ASP A 177 11.40 -1.68 16.81
C ASP A 177 10.58 -1.89 15.51
N GLY A 178 10.79 -3.05 14.86
CA GLY A 178 10.03 -3.48 13.68
C GLY A 178 8.89 -4.44 14.04
N PRO A 179 7.90 -4.65 13.15
CA PRO A 179 6.74 -5.52 13.37
C PRO A 179 7.05 -7.02 13.55
N GLY A 180 8.33 -7.41 13.55
CA GLY A 180 8.78 -8.79 13.72
C GLY A 180 8.94 -9.54 12.39
N ASP A 181 9.33 -10.82 12.48
CA ASP A 181 9.53 -11.69 11.31
C ASP A 181 8.19 -11.95 10.60
N GLY A 182 8.23 -11.99 9.26
CA GLY A 182 7.03 -12.14 8.42
C GLY A 182 6.33 -10.83 8.06
N PHE A 183 6.87 -9.69 8.50
CA PHE A 183 6.31 -8.36 8.26
C PHE A 183 7.34 -7.44 7.60
N THR A 184 7.06 -7.00 6.37
CA THR A 184 7.94 -6.11 5.61
C THR A 184 7.37 -4.70 5.58
N ILE A 185 8.08 -3.73 6.16
CA ILE A 185 7.69 -2.32 6.05
C ILE A 185 7.99 -1.84 4.63
N LEU A 186 6.95 -1.46 3.89
CA LEU A 186 7.05 -0.97 2.51
C LEU A 186 7.31 0.53 2.44
N SER A 187 6.64 1.28 3.32
CA SER A 187 6.72 2.73 3.37
C SER A 187 6.44 3.20 4.78
N SER A 188 7.06 4.30 5.17
CA SER A 188 6.75 4.96 6.43
C SER A 188 6.64 6.46 6.26
N LYS A 189 5.76 7.07 7.04
CA LYS A 189 5.58 8.51 7.09
C LYS A 189 5.46 8.95 8.53
N SER A 190 6.27 9.92 8.92
CA SER A 190 6.16 10.56 10.23
C SER A 190 5.15 11.70 10.15
N LEU A 191 4.22 11.71 11.10
CA LEU A 191 3.33 12.83 11.39
C LEU A 191 4.00 13.76 12.41
N VAL A 192 3.60 15.02 12.44
CA VAL A 192 3.98 15.99 13.48
C VAL A 192 2.85 15.96 14.51
N PRO A 193 2.97 15.31 15.69
CA PRO A 193 4.04 15.48 16.69
C PRO A 193 4.99 14.28 16.95
N GLY A 194 5.27 13.43 15.95
CA GLY A 194 6.28 12.36 16.02
C GLY A 194 5.76 10.93 15.92
N GLN A 195 4.47 10.73 15.60
CA GLN A 195 3.91 9.43 15.28
C GLN A 195 4.41 8.95 13.93
N LYS A 196 4.55 7.64 13.76
CA LYS A 196 4.99 7.01 12.52
C LYS A 196 3.89 6.10 11.98
N LEU A 197 3.41 6.44 10.78
CA LEU A 197 2.56 5.58 9.97
C LEU A 197 3.45 4.64 9.15
N SER A 198 3.20 3.34 9.18
CA SER A 198 4.00 2.34 8.44
C SER A 198 3.11 1.39 7.65
N LEU A 199 3.26 1.38 6.32
CA LEU A 199 2.65 0.36 5.47
C LEU A 199 3.46 -0.93 5.61
N THR A 200 2.78 -2.01 5.96
CA THR A 200 3.41 -3.28 6.29
C THR A 200 2.79 -4.38 5.46
N GLN A 201 3.59 -4.96 4.57
CA GLN A 201 3.21 -6.17 3.85
C GLN A 201 3.41 -7.38 4.76
N SER A 202 2.42 -8.27 4.77
CA SER A 202 2.51 -9.54 5.48
C SER A 202 1.61 -10.58 4.84
N ASP A 203 1.69 -11.81 5.31
CA ASP A 203 0.68 -12.84 5.08
C ASP A 203 -0.21 -12.89 6.33
N ILE A 204 -1.53 -12.95 6.13
CA ILE A 204 -2.52 -12.98 7.22
C ILE A 204 -2.29 -14.12 8.21
N SER A 205 -1.69 -15.23 7.78
CA SER A 205 -1.34 -16.37 8.63
C SER A 205 -0.31 -16.03 9.72
N HIS A 206 0.47 -14.96 9.55
CA HIS A 206 1.49 -14.52 10.50
C HIS A 206 0.97 -13.50 11.52
N ILE A 207 -0.32 -13.14 11.50
CA ILE A 207 -0.85 -12.08 12.38
C ILE A 207 -0.57 -12.31 13.87
N GLY A 208 -0.54 -13.58 14.30
CA GLY A 208 -0.23 -13.96 15.68
C GLY A 208 1.19 -13.59 16.12
N SER A 209 2.15 -13.47 15.20
CA SER A 209 3.55 -13.14 15.51
C SER A 209 3.89 -11.65 15.34
N MET A 210 2.91 -10.81 15.01
CA MET A 210 3.14 -9.38 14.83
C MET A 210 3.54 -8.71 16.16
N LYS A 211 4.72 -8.09 16.20
CA LYS A 211 5.21 -7.32 17.34
C LYS A 211 4.57 -5.92 17.38
N VAL A 212 3.29 -5.88 17.75
CA VAL A 212 2.50 -4.65 17.96
C VAL A 212 1.71 -4.77 19.26
N GLU A 213 1.41 -3.68 19.97
CA GLU A 213 0.70 -3.80 21.25
C GLU A 213 -0.81 -4.02 21.08
N GLY A 214 -1.43 -3.46 20.03
CA GLY A 214 -2.84 -3.65 19.71
C GLY A 214 -3.07 -4.01 18.24
N ILE A 215 -4.00 -4.94 17.97
CA ILE A 215 -4.45 -5.28 16.62
C ILE A 215 -5.92 -4.93 16.50
N VAL A 216 -6.28 -4.13 15.51
CA VAL A 216 -7.68 -3.80 15.21
C VAL A 216 -8.32 -4.98 14.47
N HIS A 217 -9.57 -5.28 14.83
CA HIS A 217 -10.38 -6.32 14.23
C HIS A 217 -11.72 -5.72 13.78
N PRO A 218 -11.83 -5.33 12.49
CA PRO A 218 -13.10 -4.92 11.89
C PRO A 218 -14.10 -6.08 11.93
N THR A 219 -15.29 -5.84 12.46
CA THR A 219 -16.32 -6.85 12.67
C THR A 219 -17.73 -6.23 12.61
N THR A 220 -18.75 -7.05 12.83
CA THR A 220 -20.16 -6.72 13.01
C THR A 220 -20.53 -6.46 14.47
N ALA A 221 -21.79 -6.09 14.72
CA ALA A 221 -22.39 -5.94 16.06
C ALA A 221 -22.18 -7.17 16.96
N GLU A 222 -22.16 -8.37 16.38
CA GLU A 222 -22.01 -9.62 17.13
C GLU A 222 -20.55 -9.97 17.46
N ILE A 223 -19.57 -9.14 17.06
CA ILE A 223 -18.14 -9.38 17.27
C ILE A 223 -17.75 -10.76 16.68
N ASP A 224 -18.26 -11.12 15.50
CA ASP A 224 -18.01 -12.42 14.90
C ASP A 224 -16.59 -12.54 14.30
N LEU A 225 -16.10 -13.77 14.17
CA LEU A 225 -14.73 -14.06 13.68
C LEU A 225 -14.74 -14.70 12.28
N LYS A 226 -15.81 -14.50 11.49
CA LYS A 226 -16.01 -15.27 10.24
C LYS A 226 -15.11 -14.81 9.10
N GLU A 227 -14.70 -13.55 9.12
CA GLU A 227 -13.84 -12.97 8.10
C GLU A 227 -12.40 -13.48 8.20
N GLU A 228 -11.57 -13.21 7.18
CA GLU A 228 -10.21 -13.75 7.12
C GLU A 228 -9.37 -13.32 8.33
N ILE A 229 -9.51 -12.05 8.74
CA ILE A 229 -8.84 -11.50 9.90
C ILE A 229 -9.29 -12.17 11.21
N GLY A 230 -10.61 -12.35 11.37
CA GLY A 230 -11.19 -13.01 12.54
C GLY A 230 -10.73 -14.45 12.67
N LYS A 231 -10.71 -15.20 11.55
CA LYS A 231 -10.19 -16.58 11.50
C LYS A 231 -8.72 -16.67 11.82
N ALA A 232 -7.92 -15.72 11.35
CA ALA A 232 -6.49 -15.69 11.62
C ALA A 232 -6.19 -15.41 13.11
N LEU A 233 -6.93 -14.47 13.71
CA LEU A 233 -6.88 -14.20 15.14
C LEU A 233 -7.35 -15.40 15.98
N GLU A 234 -8.46 -16.04 15.59
CA GLU A 234 -8.97 -17.26 16.23
C GLU A 234 -7.95 -18.40 16.18
N LYS A 235 -7.35 -18.62 15.02
CA LYS A 235 -6.35 -19.68 14.83
C LYS A 235 -5.09 -19.42 15.65
N ALA A 236 -4.64 -18.16 15.74
CA ALA A 236 -3.45 -17.80 16.51
C ALA A 236 -3.70 -17.82 18.02
N GLY A 237 -4.82 -17.26 18.47
CA GLY A 237 -5.14 -17.15 19.91
C GLY A 237 -5.76 -18.41 20.52
N GLY A 238 -6.26 -19.32 19.69
CA GLY A 238 -6.80 -20.60 20.12
C GLY A 238 -8.04 -20.48 21.01
N LYS A 239 -8.25 -21.50 21.86
CA LYS A 239 -9.47 -21.62 22.69
C LYS A 239 -9.61 -20.50 23.71
N GLU A 240 -8.50 -20.02 24.27
CA GLU A 240 -8.53 -18.96 25.28
C GLU A 240 -9.06 -17.65 24.68
N PHE A 241 -8.54 -17.25 23.52
CA PHE A 241 -9.03 -16.07 22.82
C PHE A 241 -10.52 -16.17 22.47
N LEU A 242 -10.98 -17.34 22.04
CA LEU A 242 -12.41 -17.59 21.77
C LEU A 242 -13.29 -17.40 23.01
N GLU A 243 -12.86 -17.86 24.19
CA GLU A 243 -13.61 -17.64 25.43
C GLU A 243 -13.61 -16.17 25.83
N THR A 244 -12.49 -15.45 25.69
CA THR A 244 -12.43 -14.01 25.95
C THR A 244 -13.38 -13.22 25.05
N VAL A 245 -13.45 -13.56 23.76
CA VAL A 245 -14.40 -12.91 22.83
C VAL A 245 -15.85 -13.26 23.18
N LYS A 246 -16.15 -14.49 23.61
CA LYS A 246 -17.49 -14.87 24.06
C LYS A 246 -17.91 -14.10 25.32
N GLU A 247 -17.01 -13.91 26.27
CA GLU A 247 -17.26 -13.11 27.47
C GLU A 247 -17.48 -11.64 27.12
N LEU A 248 -16.69 -11.08 26.20
CA LEU A 248 -16.87 -9.72 25.70
C LEU A 248 -18.26 -9.53 25.07
N ARG A 249 -18.71 -10.48 24.23
CA ARG A 249 -20.06 -10.44 23.64
C ARG A 249 -21.18 -10.43 24.68
N LYS A 250 -20.97 -11.05 25.86
CA LYS A 250 -21.96 -11.05 26.94
C LYS A 250 -21.95 -9.76 27.75
N SER A 251 -20.78 -9.14 27.93
CA SER A 251 -20.63 -7.95 28.78
C SER A 251 -20.81 -6.64 28.03
N GLN A 252 -20.44 -6.58 26.74
CA GLN A 252 -20.46 -5.37 25.91
C GLN A 252 -21.16 -5.55 24.56
N GLY A 253 -21.65 -6.76 24.23
CA GLY A 253 -22.38 -7.00 23.00
C GLY A 253 -23.89 -6.76 23.14
N PRO A 254 -24.59 -6.44 22.03
CA PRO A 254 -24.08 -6.14 20.69
C PRO A 254 -23.46 -4.73 20.58
N LEU A 255 -22.42 -4.58 19.77
CA LEU A 255 -21.78 -3.28 19.54
C LEU A 255 -22.61 -2.37 18.64
N GLU A 256 -22.71 -1.09 19.00
CA GLU A 256 -23.28 -0.06 18.14
C GLU A 256 -22.36 0.23 16.94
N VAL A 257 -22.91 0.81 15.86
CA VAL A 257 -22.10 1.18 14.69
C VAL A 257 -21.05 2.22 15.10
N ALA A 258 -19.82 2.00 14.66
CA ALA A 258 -18.62 2.76 15.03
C ALA A 258 -18.09 2.54 16.45
N GLU A 259 -18.73 1.69 17.27
CA GLU A 259 -18.22 1.35 18.60
C GLU A 259 -16.98 0.44 18.51
N ALA A 260 -16.07 0.59 19.48
CA ALA A 260 -14.88 -0.25 19.64
C ALA A 260 -14.79 -0.83 21.05
N ALA A 261 -14.49 -2.12 21.14
CA ALA A 261 -14.35 -2.87 22.38
C ALA A 261 -13.05 -3.68 22.38
N LEU A 262 -12.40 -3.83 23.53
CA LEU A 262 -11.11 -4.54 23.62
C LEU A 262 -11.25 -5.91 24.28
N THR A 263 -10.52 -6.88 23.75
CA THR A 263 -10.16 -8.12 24.45
C THR A 263 -8.66 -8.16 24.72
N GLN A 264 -8.28 -8.82 25.81
CA GLN A 264 -6.89 -9.23 25.99
C GLN A 264 -6.60 -10.41 25.06
N SER A 265 -5.46 -10.37 24.37
CA SER A 265 -5.06 -11.48 23.51
C SER A 265 -4.21 -12.50 24.28
N SER A 266 -4.67 -13.74 24.31
CA SER A 266 -3.86 -14.90 24.68
C SER A 266 -3.37 -15.57 23.40
N GLY A 267 -2.08 -15.95 23.33
CA GLY A 267 -1.51 -16.66 22.18
C GLY A 267 -1.07 -15.79 21.00
N LEU A 268 -1.26 -14.47 21.09
CA LEU A 268 -0.72 -13.50 20.13
C LEU A 268 0.45 -12.73 20.75
N ALA A 269 1.38 -12.26 19.92
CA ALA A 269 2.43 -11.34 20.34
C ALA A 269 1.86 -9.97 20.75
N ALA A 270 0.68 -9.60 20.22
CA ALA A 270 -0.06 -8.44 20.66
C ALA A 270 -0.67 -8.61 22.05
N LYS A 271 -0.86 -7.49 22.76
CA LYS A 271 -1.43 -7.47 24.11
C LYS A 271 -2.95 -7.43 24.08
N PHE A 272 -3.51 -6.72 23.10
CA PHE A 272 -4.95 -6.54 22.94
C PHE A 272 -5.41 -6.69 21.48
N VAL A 273 -6.65 -7.14 21.32
CA VAL A 273 -7.41 -7.02 20.07
C VAL A 273 -8.51 -5.99 20.27
N ILE A 274 -8.60 -5.01 19.37
CA ILE A 274 -9.57 -3.93 19.38
C ILE A 274 -10.64 -4.26 18.34
N HIS A 275 -11.75 -4.81 18.79
CA HIS A 275 -12.90 -5.16 17.96
C HIS A 275 -13.70 -3.90 17.65
N CYS A 276 -14.02 -3.63 16.39
CA CYS A 276 -14.83 -2.47 16.04
C CYS A 276 -15.95 -2.82 15.06
N HIS A 277 -17.16 -2.31 15.34
CA HIS A 277 -18.30 -2.51 14.47
C HIS A 277 -18.28 -1.46 13.36
N ILE A 278 -17.85 -1.89 12.17
CA ILE A 278 -17.75 -1.01 11.01
C ILE A 278 -19.12 -0.73 10.38
N PRO A 279 -19.37 0.49 9.87
CA PRO A 279 -20.59 0.79 9.12
C PRO A 279 -20.64 0.02 7.80
N GLN A 280 -21.85 -0.15 7.25
CA GLN A 280 -22.04 -0.74 5.93
C GLN A 280 -21.88 0.33 4.84
N TRP A 281 -21.26 -0.03 3.72
CA TRP A 281 -21.15 0.89 2.60
C TRP A 281 -22.53 1.17 1.98
N GLY A 282 -22.80 2.45 1.74
CA GLY A 282 -24.06 2.92 1.18
C GLY A 282 -25.15 3.24 2.22
N SER A 283 -24.89 3.03 3.52
CA SER A 283 -25.75 3.60 4.56
C SER A 283 -25.54 5.12 4.69
N ASP A 284 -26.51 5.79 5.29
CA ASP A 284 -26.42 7.23 5.56
C ASP A 284 -25.15 7.55 6.36
N LYS A 285 -24.36 8.50 5.86
CA LYS A 285 -23.13 8.99 6.50
C LYS A 285 -22.10 7.89 6.81
N CYS A 286 -22.07 6.81 6.04
CA CYS A 286 -21.14 5.69 6.26
C CYS A 286 -19.66 6.12 6.32
N GLU A 287 -19.22 7.09 5.53
CA GLU A 287 -17.84 7.63 5.60
C GLU A 287 -17.55 8.37 6.92
N GLU A 288 -18.51 9.15 7.44
CA GLU A 288 -18.38 9.83 8.73
C GLU A 288 -18.33 8.80 9.87
N GLN A 289 -19.17 7.77 9.80
CA GLN A 289 -19.18 6.67 10.75
C GLN A 289 -17.89 5.86 10.71
N LEU A 290 -17.29 5.64 9.53
CA LEU A 290 -16.02 4.94 9.40
C LEU A 290 -14.88 5.77 9.99
N GLU A 291 -14.88 7.09 9.77
CA GLU A 291 -13.96 8.01 10.41
C GLU A 291 -14.07 7.93 11.95
N GLU A 292 -15.28 7.93 12.48
CA GLU A 292 -15.53 7.78 13.93
C GLU A 292 -15.07 6.41 14.45
N THR A 293 -15.30 5.35 13.68
CA THR A 293 -14.84 3.99 14.03
C THR A 293 -13.33 3.95 14.23
N VAL A 294 -12.58 4.59 13.32
CA VAL A 294 -11.12 4.66 13.40
C VAL A 294 -10.67 5.48 14.62
N LYS A 295 -11.33 6.61 14.91
CA LYS A 295 -11.04 7.41 16.12
C LYS A 295 -11.30 6.61 17.39
N ASN A 296 -12.42 5.89 17.47
CA ASN A 296 -12.74 5.04 18.61
C ASN A 296 -11.71 3.92 18.81
N CYS A 297 -11.18 3.34 17.73
CA CYS A 297 -10.07 2.37 17.83
C CYS A 297 -8.79 3.00 18.40
N LEU A 298 -8.46 4.24 18.01
CA LEU A 298 -7.30 4.96 18.53
C LEU A 298 -7.47 5.30 20.01
N THR A 299 -8.64 5.82 20.40
CA THR A 299 -8.99 6.12 21.80
C THR A 299 -8.91 4.86 22.67
N ALA A 300 -9.49 3.74 22.19
CA ALA A 300 -9.41 2.44 22.85
C ALA A 300 -7.96 1.99 23.11
N ALA A 301 -7.07 2.20 22.14
CA ALA A 301 -5.65 1.90 22.30
C ALA A 301 -4.96 2.87 23.28
N GLU A 302 -5.31 4.15 23.23
CA GLU A 302 -4.74 5.18 24.10
C GLU A 302 -5.13 5.00 25.57
N ASP A 303 -6.37 4.56 25.84
CA ASP A 303 -6.88 4.24 27.19
C ASP A 303 -6.09 3.12 27.85
N LYS A 304 -5.60 2.15 27.05
CA LYS A 304 -4.68 1.10 27.51
C LYS A 304 -3.21 1.52 27.46
N LYS A 305 -2.93 2.78 27.11
CA LYS A 305 -1.59 3.37 26.98
C LYS A 305 -0.70 2.61 26.01
N LEU A 306 -1.29 2.09 24.93
CA LEU A 306 -0.54 1.36 23.93
C LEU A 306 0.39 2.30 23.16
N LYS A 307 1.58 1.81 22.82
CA LYS A 307 2.59 2.53 22.02
C LYS A 307 2.46 2.24 20.54
N SER A 308 1.84 1.12 20.18
CA SER A 308 1.67 0.73 18.79
C SER A 308 0.35 0.01 18.53
N VAL A 309 -0.25 0.30 17.37
CA VAL A 309 -1.51 -0.29 16.92
C VAL A 309 -1.43 -0.65 15.43
N ALA A 310 -2.05 -1.77 15.06
CA ALA A 310 -2.13 -2.25 13.68
C ALA A 310 -3.56 -2.24 13.16
N PHE A 311 -3.77 -1.64 11.99
CA PHE A 311 -5.02 -1.68 11.25
C PHE A 311 -4.88 -2.68 10.10
N PRO A 312 -5.66 -3.78 10.09
CA PRO A 312 -5.77 -4.65 8.91
C PRO A 312 -6.56 -3.96 7.79
N PRO A 313 -6.58 -4.55 6.58
CA PRO A 313 -7.45 -4.06 5.52
C PRO A 313 -8.90 -4.13 5.98
N PHE A 314 -9.67 -3.10 5.70
CA PHE A 314 -11.11 -3.17 5.92
C PHE A 314 -11.73 -4.23 4.99
N PRO A 315 -12.84 -4.86 5.41
CA PRO A 315 -13.49 -5.91 4.63
C PRO A 315 -13.86 -5.40 3.24
N SER A 316 -13.78 -6.27 2.24
CA SER A 316 -14.07 -5.95 0.84
C SER A 316 -15.09 -6.95 0.27
N GLY A 317 -15.94 -6.48 -0.65
CA GLY A 317 -17.04 -7.29 -1.19
C GLY A 317 -18.35 -6.52 -1.34
N ARG A 318 -19.47 -7.25 -1.38
CA ARG A 318 -20.82 -6.67 -1.53
C ARG A 318 -21.16 -5.86 -0.27
N ASN A 319 -21.56 -4.60 -0.44
CA ASN A 319 -21.85 -3.64 0.64
C ASN A 319 -20.65 -3.30 1.54
N CYS A 320 -19.43 -3.50 1.05
CA CYS A 320 -18.20 -3.05 1.69
C CYS A 320 -17.69 -1.75 1.06
N PHE A 321 -16.86 -1.00 1.79
CA PHE A 321 -16.26 0.21 1.26
C PHE A 321 -15.34 -0.09 0.08
N PRO A 322 -15.34 0.74 -0.98
CA PRO A 322 -14.27 0.74 -1.96
C PRO A 322 -12.91 0.91 -1.25
N LYS A 323 -11.90 0.10 -1.62
CA LYS A 323 -10.56 0.12 -0.99
C LYS A 323 -9.97 1.52 -0.93
N GLN A 324 -10.12 2.31 -1.99
CA GLN A 324 -9.66 3.69 -2.05
C GLN A 324 -10.34 4.59 -1.03
N THR A 325 -11.68 4.54 -0.95
CA THR A 325 -12.45 5.33 0.03
C THR A 325 -12.09 4.93 1.46
N ALA A 326 -12.00 3.63 1.74
CA ALA A 326 -11.59 3.13 3.06
C ALA A 326 -10.20 3.68 3.45
N ALA A 327 -9.19 3.51 2.59
CA ALA A 327 -7.84 4.00 2.84
C ALA A 327 -7.79 5.52 3.07
N GLN A 328 -8.50 6.29 2.24
CA GLN A 328 -8.58 7.74 2.35
C GLN A 328 -9.20 8.18 3.69
N VAL A 329 -10.35 7.60 4.06
CA VAL A 329 -11.07 7.93 5.30
C VAL A 329 -10.23 7.52 6.52
N THR A 330 -9.63 6.33 6.52
CA THR A 330 -8.78 5.86 7.62
C THR A 330 -7.56 6.75 7.83
N LEU A 331 -6.82 7.07 6.77
CA LEU A 331 -5.64 7.94 6.86
C LEU A 331 -6.00 9.36 7.30
N ARG A 332 -7.12 9.90 6.81
CA ARG A 332 -7.65 11.20 7.25
C ARG A 332 -8.00 11.16 8.74
N ALA A 333 -8.74 10.14 9.19
CA ALA A 333 -9.14 9.98 10.59
C ALA A 333 -7.94 9.95 11.53
N ILE A 334 -6.91 9.17 11.17
CA ILE A 334 -5.67 9.04 11.94
C ILE A 334 -4.90 10.37 11.98
N SER A 335 -4.78 11.08 10.85
CA SER A 335 -4.14 12.40 10.82
C SER A 335 -4.88 13.38 11.71
N THR A 336 -6.20 13.51 11.54
CA THR A 336 -7.04 14.41 12.34
C THR A 336 -6.98 14.10 13.83
N HIS A 337 -6.95 12.82 14.21
CA HIS A 337 -6.83 12.40 15.61
C HIS A 337 -5.54 12.90 16.25
N PHE A 338 -4.40 12.78 15.55
CA PHE A 338 -3.10 13.22 16.06
C PHE A 338 -2.87 14.73 15.94
N ASP A 339 -3.48 15.39 14.96
CA ASP A 339 -3.47 16.85 14.85
C ASP A 339 -4.26 17.49 16.01
N GLY A 340 -5.33 16.85 16.48
CA GLY A 340 -6.15 17.30 17.60
C GLY A 340 -5.65 16.90 19.00
N SER A 341 -4.72 15.95 19.09
CA SER A 341 -4.30 15.33 20.36
C SER A 341 -2.83 15.62 20.69
N SER A 342 -2.58 16.54 21.61
CA SER A 342 -1.22 16.96 22.02
C SER A 342 -0.42 15.90 22.80
N SER A 343 -1.05 14.81 23.28
CA SER A 343 -0.42 13.86 24.21
C SER A 343 -0.84 12.40 24.02
N SER A 344 -0.77 11.87 22.79
CA SER A 344 -1.03 10.45 22.54
C SER A 344 0.12 9.52 23.00
N SER A 345 -0.26 8.39 23.60
CA SER A 345 0.64 7.28 23.94
C SER A 345 1.10 6.51 22.69
N LEU A 346 0.30 6.51 21.62
CA LEU A 346 0.61 5.85 20.36
C LEU A 346 1.77 6.56 19.65
N LYS A 347 2.76 5.77 19.25
CA LYS A 347 3.94 6.22 18.48
C LYS A 347 4.02 5.57 17.12
N ASN A 348 3.62 4.30 16.99
CA ASN A 348 3.66 3.58 15.71
C ASN A 348 2.28 3.08 15.33
N ILE A 349 1.84 3.40 14.12
CA ILE A 349 0.60 2.91 13.53
C ILE A 349 0.97 2.12 12.29
N TYR A 350 0.58 0.85 12.26
CA TYR A 350 0.87 -0.05 11.16
C TYR A 350 -0.40 -0.30 10.34
N PHE A 351 -0.28 -0.24 9.01
CA PHE A 351 -1.32 -0.70 8.10
C PHE A 351 -0.88 -2.05 7.57
N LEU A 352 -1.55 -3.11 7.98
CA LEU A 352 -1.29 -4.46 7.48
C LEU A 352 -1.98 -4.61 6.14
N LEU A 353 -1.22 -4.91 5.09
CA LEU A 353 -1.73 -5.05 3.73
C LEU A 353 -1.26 -6.39 3.17
N PHE A 354 -2.19 -7.15 2.60
CA PHE A 354 -1.94 -8.51 2.12
C PHE A 354 -1.85 -8.58 0.59
N ASP A 355 -2.58 -7.70 -0.11
CA ASP A 355 -2.66 -7.67 -1.57
C ASP A 355 -2.05 -6.39 -2.19
N SER A 356 -1.50 -6.54 -3.40
CA SER A 356 -0.80 -5.47 -4.13
C SER A 356 -1.70 -4.26 -4.46
N GLU A 357 -2.99 -4.47 -4.71
CA GLU A 357 -3.95 -3.39 -4.99
C GLU A 357 -4.11 -2.49 -3.75
N SER A 358 -4.36 -3.09 -2.58
CA SER A 358 -4.46 -2.33 -1.32
C SER A 358 -3.14 -1.62 -1.00
N ILE A 359 -1.99 -2.26 -1.24
CA ILE A 359 -0.66 -1.62 -1.10
C ILE A 359 -0.55 -0.38 -1.97
N GLY A 360 -0.86 -0.49 -3.27
CA GLY A 360 -0.80 0.62 -4.21
C GLY A 360 -1.68 1.79 -3.78
N ILE A 361 -2.92 1.49 -3.36
CA ILE A 361 -3.87 2.49 -2.87
C ILE A 361 -3.33 3.20 -1.63
N TYR A 362 -2.89 2.46 -0.61
CA TYR A 362 -2.38 3.08 0.62
C TYR A 362 -1.10 3.88 0.38
N VAL A 363 -0.22 3.44 -0.52
CA VAL A 363 0.96 4.23 -0.95
C VAL A 363 0.52 5.55 -1.58
N GLN A 364 -0.45 5.52 -2.49
CA GLN A 364 -0.97 6.72 -3.16
C GLN A 364 -1.65 7.68 -2.17
N GLU A 365 -2.50 7.17 -1.27
CA GLU A 365 -3.19 8.00 -0.28
C GLU A 365 -2.23 8.56 0.77
N MET A 366 -1.25 7.77 1.25
CA MET A 366 -0.22 8.26 2.17
C MET A 366 0.64 9.36 1.54
N ALA A 367 0.89 9.32 0.23
CA ALA A 367 1.62 10.38 -0.46
C ALA A 367 0.88 11.73 -0.41
N LYS A 368 -0.45 11.74 -0.28
CA LYS A 368 -1.28 12.95 -0.22
C LYS A 368 -1.33 13.60 1.17
N LEU A 369 -0.98 12.88 2.24
CA LEU A 369 -0.90 13.48 3.57
C LEU A 369 0.18 14.57 3.56
N ASP A 370 -0.16 15.83 3.81
CA ASP A 370 0.85 16.89 3.84
C ASP A 370 1.78 16.70 5.04
N THR A 371 3.09 16.64 4.81
CA THR A 371 4.08 16.94 5.87
C THR A 371 4.13 18.47 5.97
N LYS A 372 3.29 19.05 6.83
CA LYS A 372 3.44 20.48 7.17
C LYS A 372 4.61 20.69 8.11
#